data_AF-A0A832X3H1-F1
#
_entry.id   AF-A0A832X3H1-F1
#
_cell.length_a   1.000
_cell.length_b   1.000
_cell.length_c   1.000
_cell.angle_alpha   90.00
_cell.angle_beta   90.00
_cell.angle_gamma   90.00
#
_symmetry.space_group_name_H-M   'P 1'
#
loop_
_entity.id
_entity.type
_entity.pdbx_description
1 polymer ?
#
loop_
_entity_poly.entity_id
_entity_poly.type
_entity_poly.pdbx_seq_one_letter_code
_entity_poly.pdbx_strand_id
1 'polypeptide(L)'
;MTPPTIRPLWQSLAAGLIILTILILAPAILVGPASVAGPVPGADPASGAGTCSPFIPVFTDPAAKISDTSSPAFTMQLFGEAVAYEPLLATPGTQVHMGYWSGPKNHGSLVVLLDTINSAPVLENGTSHKAIWDEGVTSSYQYPSYVTMQNERWYERGYPVNGTVIIMGRPYTDPYPVTREQPDIIWGQYSQRYAWMAVPMYEATKNPVNVWCYVEGARANRVFYTYELPVLEELERDGVVTVRFAKQRTADWTKPDDWIVGTANAPVPAA
;
A
#
# COMPACT_ATOMS: atom_id res chain seq x y z
N MET A 1 35.80 13.97 -42.87
CA MET A 1 34.77 14.99 -42.56
C MET A 1 33.64 14.80 -43.55
N THR A 2 32.50 14.27 -43.10
CA THR A 2 31.27 14.08 -43.89
C THR A 2 30.27 15.19 -43.55
N PRO A 3 29.48 15.70 -44.52
CA PRO A 3 28.53 16.77 -44.26
C PRO A 3 27.24 16.23 -43.61
N PRO A 4 26.49 17.06 -42.85
CA PRO A 4 25.23 16.64 -42.24
C PRO A 4 24.08 16.66 -43.26
N THR A 5 23.27 15.61 -43.25
CA THR A 5 22.08 15.46 -44.07
C THR A 5 20.91 16.22 -43.44
N ILE A 6 20.42 17.27 -44.11
CA ILE A 6 19.22 18.01 -43.71
C ILE A 6 17.99 17.21 -44.17
N ARG A 7 17.16 16.73 -43.23
CA ARG A 7 15.84 16.16 -43.55
C ARG A 7 14.81 17.28 -43.76
N PRO A 8 13.94 17.20 -44.77
CA PRO A 8 13.00 18.26 -45.09
C PRO A 8 11.83 18.28 -44.10
N LEU A 9 11.57 19.47 -43.52
CA LEU A 9 10.54 19.79 -42.52
C LEU A 9 9.09 19.45 -42.91
N TRP A 10 8.84 19.05 -44.16
CA TRP A 10 7.51 18.93 -44.74
C TRP A 10 6.83 17.60 -44.45
N GLN A 11 7.60 16.55 -44.10
CA GLN A 11 7.04 15.22 -43.79
C GLN A 11 6.37 15.16 -42.40
N SER A 12 6.72 16.08 -41.48
CA SER A 12 6.16 16.10 -40.12
C SER A 12 4.81 16.82 -40.01
N LEU A 13 4.48 17.71 -40.95
CA LEU A 13 3.21 18.46 -40.95
C LEU A 13 2.05 17.66 -41.56
N ALA A 14 2.31 16.78 -42.52
CA ALA A 14 1.27 15.97 -43.16
C ALA A 14 0.74 14.85 -42.22
N ALA A 15 1.59 14.30 -41.35
CA ALA A 15 1.18 13.27 -40.38
C ALA A 15 0.28 13.82 -39.26
N GLY A 16 0.46 15.09 -38.86
CA GLY A 16 -0.33 15.73 -37.81
C GLY A 16 -1.77 16.05 -38.22
N LEU A 17 -2.02 16.32 -39.50
CA LEU A 17 -3.33 16.75 -40.00
C LEU A 17 -4.31 15.59 -40.23
N ILE A 18 -3.81 14.38 -40.50
CA ILE A 18 -4.63 13.16 -40.73
C ILE A 18 -5.20 12.61 -39.41
N ILE A 19 -4.45 12.72 -38.30
CA ILE A 19 -4.91 12.25 -36.98
C ILE A 19 -6.05 13.15 -36.45
N LEU A 20 -6.01 14.45 -36.75
CA LEU A 20 -7.03 15.40 -36.30
C LEU A 20 -8.37 15.23 -37.03
N THR A 21 -8.36 14.75 -38.29
CA THR A 21 -9.59 14.56 -39.09
C THR A 21 -10.36 13.29 -38.70
N ILE A 22 -9.68 12.26 -38.17
CA ILE A 22 -10.32 11.02 -37.69
C ILE A 22 -11.06 11.26 -36.36
N LEU A 23 -10.60 12.20 -35.53
CA LEU A 23 -11.19 12.48 -34.22
C LEU A 23 -12.46 13.35 -34.27
N ILE A 24 -12.74 14.04 -35.39
CA ILE A 24 -13.83 15.04 -35.47
C ILE A 24 -15.09 14.47 -36.16
N LEU A 25 -15.00 13.36 -36.89
CA LEU A 25 -16.08 12.90 -37.80
C LEU A 25 -16.85 11.64 -37.37
N ALA A 26 -16.67 11.15 -36.14
CA ALA A 26 -17.33 9.92 -35.67
C ALA A 26 -18.49 10.10 -34.66
N PRO A 27 -19.34 11.14 -34.73
CA PRO A 27 -20.68 11.00 -34.14
C PRO A 27 -21.75 11.47 -35.11
N ALA A 28 -22.13 10.63 -36.07
CA ALA A 28 -23.39 10.82 -36.77
C ALA A 28 -23.89 9.47 -37.32
N ILE A 29 -25.21 9.28 -37.23
CA ILE A 29 -26.03 8.20 -37.80
C ILE A 29 -26.07 6.97 -36.86
N LEU A 30 -27.18 6.61 -36.19
CA LEU A 30 -28.57 6.55 -36.65
C LEU A 30 -29.55 6.60 -35.43
N VAL A 31 -30.68 7.30 -35.60
CA VAL A 31 -31.77 7.43 -34.61
C VAL A 31 -32.94 6.51 -34.99
N GLY A 32 -33.56 5.86 -33.99
CA GLY A 32 -35.01 5.58 -33.93
C GLY A 32 -35.42 4.15 -33.52
N PRO A 33 -36.66 3.89 -33.02
CA PRO A 33 -37.59 4.74 -32.27
C PRO A 33 -37.78 4.26 -30.81
N ALA A 34 -38.51 5.06 -30.02
CA ALA A 34 -38.85 4.80 -28.62
C ALA A 34 -39.97 3.76 -28.45
N SER A 35 -39.87 2.93 -27.39
CA SER A 35 -41.04 2.36 -26.73
C SER A 35 -40.74 1.90 -25.29
N VAL A 36 -41.31 2.68 -24.36
CA VAL A 36 -41.92 2.32 -23.07
C VAL A 36 -41.02 1.97 -21.86
N ALA A 37 -41.43 2.55 -20.73
CA ALA A 37 -40.74 2.68 -19.46
C ALA A 37 -40.88 1.48 -18.49
N GLY A 38 -39.77 1.17 -17.79
CA GLY A 38 -39.65 0.59 -16.42
C GLY A 38 -39.88 -0.92 -16.23
N PRO A 39 -39.36 -1.57 -15.15
CA PRO A 39 -38.62 -1.05 -13.98
C PRO A 39 -37.23 -1.69 -13.69
N VAL A 40 -36.45 -0.97 -12.87
CA VAL A 40 -35.11 -1.16 -12.28
C VAL A 40 -34.62 -2.61 -12.07
N PRO A 41 -33.42 -2.97 -12.59
CA PRO A 41 -32.46 -3.79 -11.82
C PRO A 41 -30.97 -3.51 -12.12
N GLY A 42 -30.08 -3.98 -11.24
CA GLY A 42 -28.66 -4.13 -11.53
C GLY A 42 -28.34 -5.23 -12.54
N ALA A 43 -27.07 -5.24 -12.98
CA ALA A 43 -26.35 -6.30 -13.69
C ALA A 43 -26.78 -6.67 -15.15
N ASP A 44 -25.97 -6.14 -16.10
CA ASP A 44 -25.32 -6.80 -17.26
C ASP A 44 -26.13 -7.40 -18.45
N PRO A 45 -25.51 -7.60 -19.65
CA PRO A 45 -24.11 -7.40 -20.03
C PRO A 45 -23.89 -6.46 -21.24
N ALA A 46 -22.83 -5.65 -21.18
CA ALA A 46 -22.25 -5.07 -22.39
C ALA A 46 -21.55 -6.19 -23.18
N SER A 47 -22.19 -6.64 -24.26
CA SER A 47 -21.58 -7.53 -25.25
C SER A 47 -20.58 -6.73 -26.10
N GLY A 48 -19.30 -6.91 -25.79
CA GLY A 48 -18.19 -6.39 -26.57
C GLY A 48 -16.90 -6.97 -26.01
N ALA A 49 -16.36 -7.98 -26.68
CA ALA A 49 -15.10 -8.62 -26.30
C ALA A 49 -13.99 -7.57 -26.18
N GLY A 50 -13.51 -7.35 -24.95
CA GLY A 50 -12.43 -6.44 -24.63
C GLY A 50 -12.00 -6.66 -23.19
N THR A 51 -11.10 -7.64 -22.99
CA THR A 51 -10.15 -7.79 -21.87
C THR A 51 -10.66 -7.41 -20.48
N CYS A 52 -10.83 -8.40 -19.59
CA CYS A 52 -10.99 -8.29 -18.14
C CYS A 52 -10.68 -6.89 -17.57
N SER A 53 -11.69 -6.10 -17.22
CA SER A 53 -11.48 -4.83 -16.50
C SER A 53 -11.60 -5.11 -14.99
N PRO A 54 -10.50 -5.38 -14.26
CA PRO A 54 -10.57 -6.07 -12.97
C PRO A 54 -10.66 -5.11 -11.77
N PHE A 55 -11.26 -3.92 -11.91
CA PHE A 55 -11.38 -2.99 -10.78
C PHE A 55 -12.72 -2.25 -10.81
N ILE A 56 -13.74 -2.87 -10.22
CA ILE A 56 -14.94 -2.15 -9.76
C ILE A 56 -14.60 -1.59 -8.38
N PRO A 57 -14.68 -0.25 -8.16
CA PRO A 57 -14.41 0.34 -6.85
C PRO A 57 -15.36 -0.19 -5.78
N VAL A 58 -14.85 -0.39 -4.56
CA VAL A 58 -15.63 -0.85 -3.41
C VAL A 58 -15.99 0.35 -2.54
N PHE A 59 -17.29 0.58 -2.33
CA PHE A 59 -17.79 1.66 -1.47
C PHE A 59 -18.18 1.12 -0.10
N THR A 60 -17.19 0.98 0.78
CA THR A 60 -17.41 0.64 2.19
C THR A 60 -17.76 1.90 2.98
N ASP A 61 -18.66 1.79 3.96
CA ASP A 61 -18.95 2.86 4.91
C ASP A 61 -17.68 3.22 5.73
N PRO A 62 -17.21 4.47 5.73
CA PRO A 62 -16.01 4.86 6.47
C PRO A 62 -16.16 4.64 7.98
N ALA A 63 -17.35 4.79 8.56
CA ALA A 63 -17.56 4.53 9.99
C ALA A 63 -17.38 3.04 10.32
N ALA A 64 -17.90 2.17 9.46
CA ALA A 64 -17.72 0.72 9.59
C ALA A 64 -16.23 0.35 9.44
N LYS A 65 -15.53 0.94 8.46
CA LYS A 65 -14.10 0.66 8.26
C LYS A 65 -13.26 1.12 9.45
N ILE A 66 -13.49 2.33 9.96
CA ILE A 66 -12.80 2.84 11.16
C ILE A 66 -13.07 1.92 12.36
N SER A 67 -14.31 1.46 12.54
CA SER A 67 -14.62 0.51 13.62
C SER A 67 -13.88 -0.82 13.46
N ASP A 68 -13.72 -1.31 12.23
CA ASP A 68 -13.00 -2.54 11.92
C ASP A 68 -11.49 -2.38 12.17
N THR A 69 -10.85 -1.40 11.53
CA THR A 69 -9.40 -1.14 11.65
C THR A 69 -8.98 -0.70 13.05
N SER A 70 -9.89 -0.13 13.84
CA SER A 70 -9.61 0.19 15.26
C SER A 70 -9.79 -0.99 16.21
N SER A 71 -10.21 -2.17 15.76
CA SER A 71 -10.45 -3.33 16.62
C SER A 71 -9.17 -4.14 16.89
N PRO A 72 -8.87 -4.57 18.14
CA PRO A 72 -7.82 -5.56 18.40
C PRO A 72 -8.01 -6.88 17.65
N ALA A 73 -9.25 -7.24 17.31
CA ALA A 73 -9.53 -8.43 16.51
C ALA A 73 -8.89 -8.34 15.12
N PHE A 74 -8.77 -7.12 14.58
CA PHE A 74 -8.12 -6.87 13.29
C PHE A 74 -6.63 -7.21 13.31
N THR A 75 -5.93 -7.01 14.44
CA THR A 75 -4.54 -7.49 14.60
C THR A 75 -4.44 -9.00 14.42
N MET A 76 -5.35 -9.77 15.00
CA MET A 76 -5.36 -11.23 14.86
C MET A 76 -5.76 -11.67 13.46
N GLN A 77 -6.63 -10.93 12.78
CA GLN A 77 -6.93 -11.16 11.37
C GLN A 77 -5.68 -10.96 10.51
N LEU A 78 -4.97 -9.84 10.65
CA LEU A 78 -3.74 -9.59 9.89
C LEU A 78 -2.67 -10.65 10.18
N PHE A 79 -2.52 -11.06 11.44
CA PHE A 79 -1.62 -12.17 11.80
C PHE A 79 -2.00 -13.48 11.12
N GLY A 80 -3.29 -13.83 11.11
CA GLY A 80 -3.79 -15.01 10.40
C GLY A 80 -3.54 -14.95 8.89
N GLU A 81 -3.76 -13.79 8.27
CA GLU A 81 -3.46 -13.56 6.86
C GLU A 81 -1.96 -13.72 6.57
N ALA A 82 -1.09 -13.18 7.42
CA ALA A 82 0.36 -13.32 7.27
C ALA A 82 0.83 -14.77 7.40
N VAL A 83 0.36 -15.50 8.42
CA VAL A 83 0.72 -16.91 8.66
C VAL A 83 0.21 -17.82 7.55
N ALA A 84 -0.93 -17.50 6.92
CA ALA A 84 -1.44 -18.26 5.79
C ALA A 84 -0.49 -18.21 4.58
N TYR A 85 0.24 -17.11 4.39
CA TYR A 85 1.26 -17.00 3.35
C TYR A 85 2.66 -17.45 3.79
N GLU A 86 3.04 -17.18 5.04
CA GLU A 86 4.33 -17.56 5.61
C GLU A 86 4.17 -18.19 7.00
N PRO A 87 4.01 -19.53 7.07
CA PRO A 87 3.79 -20.24 8.34
C PRO A 87 4.94 -20.12 9.35
N LEU A 88 6.16 -19.80 8.90
CA LEU A 88 7.31 -19.66 9.80
C LEU A 88 7.17 -18.47 10.75
N LEU A 89 6.30 -17.49 10.44
CA LEU A 89 5.96 -16.38 11.34
C LEU A 89 5.32 -16.83 12.66
N ALA A 90 4.75 -18.03 12.69
CA ALA A 90 4.17 -18.65 13.88
C ALA A 90 4.95 -19.88 14.39
N THR A 91 6.20 -20.05 13.93
CA THR A 91 7.02 -21.22 14.28
C THR A 91 8.06 -20.84 15.35
N PRO A 92 8.16 -21.59 16.46
CA PRO A 92 9.18 -21.35 17.49
C PRO A 92 10.61 -21.31 16.92
N GLY A 93 11.41 -20.34 17.36
CA GLY A 93 12.80 -20.18 16.94
C GLY A 93 13.02 -19.39 15.64
N THR A 94 11.96 -19.04 14.90
CA THR A 94 12.07 -18.10 13.78
C THR A 94 12.43 -16.71 14.29
N GLN A 95 13.37 -16.03 13.65
CA GLN A 95 13.59 -14.60 13.85
C GLN A 95 12.69 -13.83 12.88
N VAL A 96 11.70 -13.11 13.41
CA VAL A 96 10.79 -12.29 12.61
C VAL A 96 11.33 -10.87 12.50
N HIS A 97 11.12 -10.28 11.33
CA HIS A 97 11.49 -8.92 10.97
C HIS A 97 10.25 -8.17 10.44
N MET A 98 10.01 -6.96 10.90
CA MET A 98 8.89 -6.12 10.46
C MET A 98 9.41 -4.81 9.89
N GLY A 99 8.88 -4.45 8.73
CA GLY A 99 9.31 -3.31 7.94
C GLY A 99 8.37 -2.11 8.02
N TYR A 100 8.94 -0.93 8.21
CA TYR A 100 8.22 0.34 8.22
C TYR A 100 8.93 1.34 7.32
N TRP A 101 8.14 2.12 6.60
CA TRP A 101 8.66 3.19 5.77
C TRP A 101 7.75 4.41 5.83
N SER A 102 8.35 5.58 5.72
CA SER A 102 7.60 6.81 5.56
C SER A 102 8.43 7.81 4.79
N GLY A 103 7.77 8.70 4.05
CA GLY A 103 8.42 9.70 3.21
C GLY A 103 8.76 9.18 1.81
N PRO A 104 9.02 10.09 0.86
CA PRO A 104 9.32 9.73 -0.52
C PRO A 104 10.63 8.94 -0.63
N LYS A 105 10.66 7.94 -1.53
CA LYS A 105 11.84 7.13 -1.89
C LYS A 105 12.33 6.11 -0.84
N ASN A 106 11.65 6.01 0.31
CA ASN A 106 12.03 5.07 1.36
C ASN A 106 11.43 3.66 1.16
N HIS A 107 10.27 3.57 0.51
CA HIS A 107 9.58 2.31 0.17
C HIS A 107 10.51 1.29 -0.52
N GLY A 108 11.16 1.68 -1.63
CA GLY A 108 12.05 0.76 -2.36
C GLY A 108 13.26 0.30 -1.55
N SER A 109 13.74 1.12 -0.60
CA SER A 109 14.85 0.74 0.30
C SER A 109 14.38 -0.33 1.29
N LEU A 110 13.16 -0.18 1.81
CA LEU A 110 12.55 -1.18 2.67
C LEU A 110 12.35 -2.50 1.91
N VAL A 111 11.79 -2.48 0.70
CA VAL A 111 11.56 -3.70 -0.09
C VAL A 111 12.86 -4.48 -0.29
N VAL A 112 13.94 -3.81 -0.69
CA VAL A 112 15.26 -4.44 -0.84
C VAL A 112 15.74 -5.05 0.48
N LEU A 113 15.56 -4.35 1.61
CA LEU A 113 15.91 -4.90 2.93
C LEU A 113 15.14 -6.20 3.22
N LEU A 114 13.82 -6.20 3.07
CA LEU A 114 12.98 -7.37 3.37
C LEU A 114 13.36 -8.56 2.48
N ASP A 115 13.63 -8.32 1.20
CA ASP A 115 14.07 -9.38 0.28
C ASP A 115 15.41 -9.99 0.71
N THR A 116 16.36 -9.16 1.17
CA THR A 116 17.66 -9.67 1.67
C THR A 116 17.53 -10.48 2.95
N ILE A 117 16.60 -10.12 3.85
CA ILE A 117 16.32 -10.87 5.07
C ILE A 117 15.66 -12.21 4.72
N ASN A 118 14.63 -12.18 3.86
CA ASN A 118 13.89 -13.38 3.44
C ASN A 118 14.74 -14.38 2.64
N SER A 119 15.80 -13.89 1.99
CA SER A 119 16.76 -14.73 1.26
C SER A 119 17.96 -15.18 2.10
N ALA A 120 18.02 -14.78 3.38
CA ALA A 120 19.13 -15.14 4.26
C ALA A 120 19.15 -16.66 4.50
N PRO A 121 20.34 -17.29 4.52
CA PRO A 121 20.45 -18.70 4.84
C PRO A 121 19.97 -18.97 6.28
N VAL A 122 19.41 -20.16 6.49
CA VAL A 122 19.15 -20.67 7.84
C VAL A 122 20.49 -20.79 8.57
N LEU A 123 20.57 -20.25 9.78
CA LEU A 123 21.78 -20.28 10.59
C LEU A 123 22.09 -21.72 11.06
N GLU A 124 23.34 -21.98 11.46
CA GLU A 124 23.76 -23.33 11.91
C GLU A 124 22.95 -23.85 13.11
N ASN A 125 22.42 -22.95 13.93
CA ASN A 125 21.54 -23.27 15.07
C ASN A 125 20.08 -23.54 14.66
N GLY A 126 19.76 -23.52 13.36
CA GLY A 126 18.41 -23.74 12.81
C GLY A 126 17.53 -22.50 12.75
N THR A 127 18.00 -21.32 13.16
CA THR A 127 17.21 -20.08 13.09
C THR A 127 16.96 -19.68 11.64
N SER A 128 15.68 -19.58 11.28
CA SER A 128 15.23 -19.00 10.01
C SER A 128 14.87 -17.53 10.18
N HIS A 129 15.06 -16.73 9.14
CA HIS A 129 14.70 -15.31 9.12
C HIS A 129 13.48 -15.10 8.22
N LYS A 130 12.49 -14.34 8.71
CA LYS A 130 11.31 -13.95 7.92
C LYS A 130 10.96 -12.50 8.11
N ALA A 131 10.78 -11.79 7.01
CA ALA A 131 10.50 -10.38 6.95
C ALA A 131 9.15 -10.11 6.31
N ILE A 132 8.41 -9.18 6.90
CA ILE A 132 7.09 -8.75 6.45
C ILE A 132 6.96 -7.24 6.57
N TRP A 133 5.89 -6.70 6.00
CA TRP A 133 5.54 -5.27 6.03
C TRP A 133 4.03 -5.11 5.99
N ASP A 134 3.53 -3.88 6.07
CA ASP A 134 2.11 -3.56 6.13
C ASP A 134 1.34 -4.00 4.87
N GLU A 135 2.02 -4.11 3.73
CA GLU A 135 1.39 -4.57 2.49
C GLU A 135 1.21 -6.10 2.43
N GLY A 136 2.09 -6.89 3.06
CA GLY A 136 2.13 -8.34 2.87
C GLY A 136 3.37 -9.05 3.42
N VAL A 137 3.56 -10.31 2.99
CA VAL A 137 4.82 -11.05 3.23
C VAL A 137 5.85 -10.83 2.12
N THR A 138 5.39 -10.47 0.92
CA THR A 138 6.20 -10.00 -0.22
C THR A 138 5.39 -8.97 -1.02
N SER A 139 5.99 -8.37 -2.06
CA SER A 139 5.26 -7.53 -3.01
C SER A 139 4.22 -8.30 -3.84
N SER A 140 4.34 -9.62 -3.94
CA SER A 140 3.40 -10.49 -4.68
C SER A 140 2.35 -11.16 -3.79
N TYR A 141 2.62 -11.25 -2.49
CA TYR A 141 1.72 -11.87 -1.50
C TYR A 141 1.26 -10.81 -0.51
N GLN A 142 0.38 -9.94 -1.01
CA GLN A 142 -0.24 -8.89 -0.23
C GLN A 142 -1.37 -9.45 0.66
N TYR A 143 -1.56 -8.84 1.82
CA TYR A 143 -2.65 -9.22 2.72
C TYR A 143 -4.01 -8.95 2.06
N PRO A 144 -4.99 -9.88 2.10
CA PRO A 144 -6.34 -9.65 1.62
C PRO A 144 -6.95 -8.35 2.17
N SER A 145 -6.69 -8.03 3.44
CA SER A 145 -7.12 -6.78 4.05
C SER A 145 -6.49 -5.54 3.40
N TYR A 146 -5.20 -5.60 3.07
CA TYR A 146 -4.50 -4.51 2.38
C TYR A 146 -5.02 -4.30 0.95
N VAL A 147 -5.22 -5.38 0.20
CA VAL A 147 -5.80 -5.34 -1.15
C VAL A 147 -7.21 -4.75 -1.12
N THR A 148 -8.02 -5.13 -0.13
CA THR A 148 -9.36 -4.55 0.07
C THR A 148 -9.27 -3.04 0.33
N MET A 149 -8.38 -2.61 1.22
CA MET A 149 -8.15 -1.19 1.52
C MET A 149 -7.72 -0.38 0.28
N GLN A 150 -6.92 -0.96 -0.62
CA GLN A 150 -6.56 -0.31 -1.89
C GLN A 150 -7.76 -0.19 -2.84
N ASN A 151 -8.61 -1.23 -2.91
CA ASN A 151 -9.80 -1.25 -3.77
C ASN A 151 -10.93 -0.33 -3.27
N GLU A 152 -10.90 0.02 -1.99
CA GLU A 152 -11.82 0.97 -1.37
C GLU A 152 -11.49 2.44 -1.66
N ARG A 153 -10.30 2.74 -2.22
CA ARG A 153 -9.97 4.05 -2.82
C ARG A 153 -10.21 5.24 -1.88
N TRP A 154 -9.85 5.07 -0.60
CA TRP A 154 -10.16 6.02 0.46
C TRP A 154 -9.71 7.45 0.15
N TYR A 155 -8.49 7.64 -0.37
CA TYR A 155 -8.00 8.97 -0.73
C TYR A 155 -8.74 9.58 -1.93
N GLU A 156 -9.08 8.81 -2.96
CA GLU A 156 -9.90 9.35 -4.06
C GLU A 156 -11.31 9.73 -3.57
N ARG A 157 -11.86 8.96 -2.63
CA ARG A 157 -13.19 9.21 -2.04
C ARG A 157 -13.23 10.42 -1.11
N GLY A 158 -12.16 10.69 -0.37
CA GLY A 158 -12.05 11.85 0.52
C GLY A 158 -11.93 13.21 -0.19
N TYR A 159 -11.74 13.22 -1.51
CA TYR A 159 -11.56 14.41 -2.33
C TYR A 159 -12.54 14.46 -3.53
N PRO A 160 -13.87 14.51 -3.27
CA PRO A 160 -14.85 14.54 -4.34
C PRO A 160 -14.78 15.85 -5.15
N VAL A 161 -15.06 15.76 -6.45
CA VAL A 161 -15.19 16.89 -7.38
C VAL A 161 -16.65 16.98 -7.81
N ASN A 162 -17.30 18.11 -7.51
CA ASN A 162 -18.72 18.36 -7.84
C ASN A 162 -19.69 17.27 -7.34
N GLY A 163 -19.44 16.73 -6.14
CA GLY A 163 -20.27 15.68 -5.54
C GLY A 163 -20.05 14.27 -6.10
N THR A 164 -19.06 14.09 -6.99
CA THR A 164 -18.64 12.79 -7.53
C THR A 164 -17.21 12.48 -7.14
N VAL A 165 -16.88 11.20 -6.95
CA VAL A 165 -15.50 10.75 -6.70
C VAL A 165 -14.92 10.26 -8.02
N ILE A 166 -13.67 10.64 -8.32
CA ILE A 166 -12.99 10.25 -9.56
C ILE A 166 -12.03 9.11 -9.23
N ILE A 167 -12.40 7.89 -9.63
CA ILE A 167 -11.60 6.69 -9.39
C ILE A 167 -11.11 6.17 -10.74
N MET A 168 -9.79 6.08 -10.91
CA MET A 168 -9.16 5.68 -12.17
C MET A 168 -9.68 6.46 -13.41
N GLY A 169 -9.93 7.76 -13.23
CA GLY A 169 -10.43 8.64 -14.30
C GLY A 169 -11.92 8.49 -14.63
N ARG A 170 -12.68 7.68 -13.89
CA ARG A 170 -14.12 7.53 -14.05
C ARG A 170 -14.88 8.16 -12.86
N PRO A 171 -15.99 8.87 -13.10
CA PRO A 171 -16.81 9.43 -12.04
C PRO A 171 -17.72 8.38 -11.42
N TYR A 172 -17.85 8.41 -10.10
CA TYR A 172 -18.77 7.58 -9.33
C TYR A 172 -19.53 8.41 -8.30
N THR A 173 -20.73 7.94 -7.95
CA THR A 173 -21.46 8.43 -6.77
C THR A 173 -21.12 7.54 -5.59
N ASP A 174 -20.51 8.13 -4.56
CA ASP A 174 -20.22 7.42 -3.31
C ASP A 174 -21.48 7.40 -2.41
N PRO A 175 -22.07 6.23 -2.13
CA PRO A 175 -23.21 6.14 -1.21
C PRO A 175 -22.83 6.44 0.25
N TYR A 176 -21.53 6.43 0.58
CA TYR A 176 -21.00 6.71 1.91
C TYR A 176 -19.91 7.78 1.83
N PRO A 177 -20.29 9.08 1.78
CA PRO A 177 -19.34 10.17 1.62
C PRO A 177 -18.21 10.12 2.65
N VAL A 178 -16.98 10.26 2.15
CA VAL A 178 -15.75 10.21 2.96
C VAL A 178 -15.24 11.65 3.18
N THR A 179 -14.91 12.01 4.41
CA THR A 179 -14.27 13.31 4.72
C THR A 179 -12.78 13.28 4.38
N ARG A 180 -12.11 14.43 4.37
CA ARG A 180 -10.68 14.50 4.01
C ARG A 180 -9.77 13.81 5.02
N GLU A 181 -10.21 13.72 6.26
CA GLU A 181 -9.46 13.21 7.40
C GLU A 181 -9.61 11.69 7.55
N GLN A 182 -10.75 11.15 7.13
CA GLN A 182 -11.06 9.72 7.28
C GLN A 182 -10.07 8.77 6.59
N PRO A 183 -9.52 9.06 5.39
CA PRO A 183 -8.52 8.20 4.77
C PRO A 183 -7.26 8.04 5.62
N ASP A 184 -6.77 9.14 6.21
CA ASP A 184 -5.59 9.11 7.09
C ASP A 184 -5.88 8.30 8.36
N ILE A 185 -7.10 8.41 8.92
CA ILE A 185 -7.51 7.62 10.10
C ILE A 185 -7.60 6.13 9.76
N ILE A 186 -8.23 5.78 8.64
CA ILE A 186 -8.43 4.39 8.22
C ILE A 186 -7.07 3.70 7.97
N TRP A 187 -6.20 4.33 7.18
CA TRP A 187 -4.85 3.80 6.93
C TRP A 187 -3.97 3.83 8.18
N GLY A 188 -4.09 4.87 9.00
CA GLY A 188 -3.37 4.97 10.27
C GLY A 188 -3.73 3.85 11.24
N GLN A 189 -5.01 3.56 11.41
CA GLN A 189 -5.48 2.46 12.27
C GLN A 189 -5.08 1.09 11.72
N TYR A 190 -5.16 0.89 10.41
CA TYR A 190 -4.64 -0.32 9.76
C TYR A 190 -3.17 -0.56 10.13
N SER A 191 -2.34 0.46 9.95
CA SER A 191 -0.90 0.41 10.19
C SER A 191 -0.57 0.31 11.70
N GLN A 192 -1.38 0.92 12.56
CA GLN A 192 -1.31 0.70 14.01
C GLN A 192 -1.55 -0.77 14.37
N ARG A 193 -2.54 -1.42 13.74
CA ARG A 193 -2.86 -2.84 13.96
C ARG A 193 -1.79 -3.76 13.40
N TYR A 194 -1.18 -3.37 12.27
CA TYR A 194 0.03 -4.02 11.77
C TYR A 194 1.15 -3.99 12.82
N ALA A 195 1.43 -2.85 13.46
CA ALA A 195 2.43 -2.79 14.51
C ALA A 195 2.14 -3.72 15.70
N TRP A 196 0.87 -3.80 16.12
CA TRP A 196 0.44 -4.74 17.15
C TRP A 196 0.60 -6.23 16.78
N MET A 197 0.74 -6.59 15.50
CA MET A 197 1.00 -8.00 15.10
C MET A 197 2.32 -8.54 15.63
N ALA A 198 3.24 -7.68 16.06
CA ALA A 198 4.48 -8.11 16.69
C ALA A 198 4.23 -8.94 17.96
N VAL A 199 3.12 -8.70 18.68
CA VAL A 199 2.77 -9.43 19.91
C VAL A 199 2.53 -10.92 19.63
N PRO A 200 1.55 -11.33 18.79
CA PRO A 200 1.36 -12.75 18.49
C PRO A 200 2.57 -13.40 17.82
N MET A 201 3.39 -12.66 17.05
CA MET A 201 4.65 -13.17 16.50
C MET A 201 5.68 -13.47 17.59
N TYR A 202 5.89 -12.55 18.52
CA TYR A 202 6.75 -12.76 19.68
C TYR A 202 6.27 -13.96 20.51
N GLU A 203 4.97 -14.04 20.76
CA GLU A 203 4.38 -15.16 21.51
C GLU A 203 4.56 -16.51 20.81
N ALA A 204 4.44 -16.57 19.49
CA ALA A 204 4.58 -17.81 18.72
C ALA A 204 6.04 -18.23 18.56
N THR A 205 6.92 -17.27 18.23
CA THR A 205 8.32 -17.55 17.89
C THR A 205 9.26 -17.58 19.10
N LYS A 206 8.85 -16.95 20.21
CA LYS A 206 9.64 -16.75 21.44
C LYS A 206 10.88 -15.88 21.26
N ASN A 207 10.96 -15.13 20.16
CA ASN A 207 12.03 -14.17 19.88
C ASN A 207 11.45 -12.75 19.76
N PRO A 208 12.11 -11.73 20.31
CA PRO A 208 11.76 -10.34 20.02
C PRO A 208 11.77 -10.07 18.51
N VAL A 209 10.78 -9.34 18.02
CA VAL A 209 10.67 -9.01 16.60
C VAL A 209 11.63 -7.87 16.25
N ASN A 210 12.42 -8.04 15.19
CA ASN A 210 13.32 -6.99 14.70
C ASN A 210 12.56 -6.01 13.80
N VAL A 211 12.41 -4.77 14.25
CA VAL A 211 11.71 -3.72 13.51
C VAL A 211 12.71 -2.85 12.76
N TRP A 212 12.47 -2.60 11.47
CA TRP A 212 13.34 -1.83 10.59
C TRP A 212 12.59 -0.64 9.98
N CYS A 213 13.06 0.57 10.25
CA CYS A 213 12.37 1.81 9.93
C CYS A 213 13.18 2.66 8.93
N TYR A 214 12.63 2.87 7.73
CA TYR A 214 13.10 3.85 6.75
C TYR A 214 12.21 5.09 6.76
N VAL A 215 12.48 6.03 7.66
CA VAL A 215 11.58 7.17 7.96
C VAL A 215 12.23 8.54 7.78
N GLU A 216 13.44 8.59 7.23
CA GLU A 216 14.16 9.84 6.96
C GLU A 216 13.30 10.79 6.10
N GLY A 217 13.14 12.03 6.57
CA GLY A 217 12.40 13.08 5.86
C GLY A 217 10.87 12.95 5.96
N ALA A 218 10.35 12.02 6.75
CA ALA A 218 8.92 11.92 7.00
C ALA A 218 8.43 13.05 7.92
N ARG A 219 7.24 13.60 7.63
CA ARG A 219 6.61 14.65 8.45
C ARG A 219 5.89 14.08 9.66
N ALA A 220 5.69 14.91 10.68
CA ALA A 220 5.06 14.51 11.95
C ALA A 220 3.63 13.95 11.79
N ASN A 221 2.87 14.44 10.80
CA ASN A 221 1.50 14.00 10.54
C ASN A 221 1.42 12.75 9.64
N ARG A 222 2.55 12.09 9.35
CA ARG A 222 2.57 10.84 8.58
C ARG A 222 2.21 9.67 9.49
N VAL A 223 1.66 8.63 8.86
CA VAL A 223 1.25 7.36 9.48
C VAL A 223 2.27 6.86 10.51
N PHE A 224 3.55 6.80 10.15
CA PHE A 224 4.61 6.35 11.06
C PHE A 224 4.63 7.08 12.41
N TYR A 225 4.75 8.41 12.40
CA TYR A 225 4.86 9.16 13.64
C TYR A 225 3.54 9.27 14.41
N THR A 226 2.41 9.21 13.70
CA THR A 226 1.09 9.39 14.32
C THR A 226 0.53 8.08 14.88
N TYR A 227 0.80 6.94 14.25
CA TYR A 227 0.14 5.65 14.54
C TYR A 227 1.11 4.52 14.89
N GLU A 228 2.26 4.43 14.21
CA GLU A 228 3.18 3.28 14.35
C GLU A 228 4.16 3.47 15.51
N LEU A 229 4.86 4.61 15.54
CA LEU A 229 5.90 4.90 16.52
C LEU A 229 5.40 4.81 17.97
N PRO A 230 4.22 5.36 18.35
CA PRO A 230 3.72 5.22 19.72
C PRO A 230 3.51 3.76 20.15
N VAL A 231 3.06 2.90 19.23
CA VAL A 231 2.91 1.46 19.50
C VAL A 231 4.28 0.79 19.59
N LEU A 232 5.21 1.14 18.70
CA LEU A 232 6.56 0.59 18.74
C LEU A 232 7.32 0.97 20.02
N GLU A 233 7.10 2.17 20.56
CA GLU A 233 7.65 2.61 21.85
C GLU A 233 7.14 1.74 23.01
N GLU A 234 5.83 1.46 23.02
CA GLU A 234 5.21 0.57 24.00
C GLU A 234 5.76 -0.86 23.90
N LEU A 235 5.78 -1.42 22.69
CA LEU A 235 6.24 -2.79 22.45
C LEU A 235 7.74 -2.96 22.71
N GLU A 236 8.56 -1.95 22.44
CA GLU A 236 10.01 -2.01 22.71
C GLU A 236 10.26 -1.98 24.22
N ARG A 237 9.53 -1.13 24.95
CA ARG A 237 9.60 -1.08 26.42
C ARG A 237 9.21 -2.43 27.04
N ASP A 238 8.24 -3.12 26.46
CA ASP A 238 7.76 -4.43 26.92
C ASP A 238 8.65 -5.60 26.45
N GLY A 239 9.71 -5.32 25.68
CA GLY A 239 10.66 -6.31 25.19
C GLY A 239 10.14 -7.18 24.03
N VAL A 240 9.00 -6.81 23.44
CA VAL A 240 8.37 -7.53 22.32
C VAL A 240 9.12 -7.26 21.01
N VAL A 241 9.65 -6.05 20.85
CA VAL A 241 10.38 -5.65 19.63
C VAL A 241 11.75 -5.04 19.94
N THR A 242 12.61 -5.02 18.94
CA THR A 242 13.82 -4.19 18.91
C THR A 242 13.78 -3.30 17.68
N VAL A 243 13.69 -1.99 17.87
CA VAL A 243 13.49 -1.02 16.78
C VAL A 243 14.82 -0.47 16.27
N ARG A 244 14.94 -0.37 14.95
CA ARG A 244 16.14 0.12 14.26
C ARG A 244 15.77 1.12 13.17
N PHE A 245 16.38 2.28 13.21
CA PHE A 245 16.23 3.33 12.21
C PHE A 245 17.42 3.32 11.26
N ALA A 246 17.14 3.28 9.95
CA ALA A 246 18.18 3.33 8.94
C ALA A 246 18.87 4.70 8.95
N LYS A 247 20.21 4.72 8.97
CA LYS A 247 21.00 5.95 8.80
C LYS A 247 21.04 6.42 7.34
N GLN A 248 20.84 5.49 6.42
CA GLN A 248 20.92 5.70 4.98
C GLN A 248 20.02 4.71 4.24
N ARG A 249 19.62 5.05 3.01
CA ARG A 249 18.74 4.22 2.17
C ARG A 249 19.33 2.85 1.78
N THR A 250 20.64 2.69 1.87
CA THR A 250 21.35 1.45 1.53
C THR A 250 21.72 0.63 2.76
N ALA A 251 21.06 0.87 3.89
CA ALA A 251 21.36 0.20 5.15
C ALA A 251 21.21 -1.33 5.02
N ASP A 252 22.22 -2.05 5.48
CA ASP A 252 22.28 -3.51 5.47
C ASP A 252 21.94 -4.05 6.86
N TRP A 253 20.92 -4.92 6.96
CA TRP A 253 20.47 -5.47 8.25
C TRP A 253 21.55 -6.26 8.99
N THR A 254 22.59 -6.72 8.28
CA THR A 254 23.73 -7.45 8.85
C THR A 254 24.84 -6.54 9.37
N LYS A 255 24.77 -5.22 9.12
CA LYS A 255 25.77 -4.23 9.55
C LYS A 255 25.21 -3.33 10.64
N PRO A 256 25.54 -3.55 11.92
CA PRO A 256 24.99 -2.76 13.03
C PRO A 256 25.21 -1.24 12.87
N ASP A 257 26.33 -0.83 12.27
CA ASP A 257 26.67 0.57 12.06
C ASP A 257 25.75 1.31 11.08
N ASP A 258 24.97 0.60 10.26
CA ASP A 258 23.98 1.21 9.37
C ASP A 258 22.70 1.64 10.11
N TRP A 259 22.56 1.28 11.39
CA TRP A 259 21.33 1.43 12.16
C TRP A 259 21.51 2.24 13.44
N ILE A 260 20.45 2.94 13.82
CA ILE A 260 20.30 3.55 15.13
C ILE A 260 19.25 2.72 15.89
N VAL A 261 19.62 2.16 17.04
CA VAL A 261 18.77 1.25 17.81
C VAL A 261 17.95 2.03 18.84
N GLY A 262 16.69 1.64 19.04
CA GLY A 262 15.82 2.17 20.08
C GLY A 262 14.91 3.28 19.58
N THR A 263 13.62 3.18 19.89
CA THR A 263 12.57 4.19 19.64
C THR A 263 12.88 5.56 20.24
N ALA A 264 13.60 5.60 21.36
CA ALA A 264 14.11 6.85 21.95
C ALA A 264 15.02 7.66 21.01
N ASN A 265 15.56 7.01 19.97
CA ASN A 265 16.40 7.63 18.95
C ASN A 265 15.67 7.81 17.60
N ALA A 266 14.33 7.80 17.59
CA ALA A 266 13.55 8.06 16.39
C ALA A 266 13.98 9.39 15.74
N PRO A 267 14.22 9.44 14.42
CA PRO A 267 14.57 10.68 13.73
C PRO A 267 13.52 11.75 13.98
N VAL A 268 13.96 13.00 14.17
CA VAL A 268 13.04 14.14 14.29
C VAL A 268 12.25 14.26 12.99
N PRO A 269 10.90 14.38 13.04
CA PRO A 269 10.11 14.54 11.83
C PRO A 269 10.51 15.80 11.05
N ALA A 270 10.45 15.72 9.72
CA ALA A 270 10.61 16.88 8.85
C ALA A 270 9.49 17.90 9.07
N ALA A 271 9.83 19.17 8.86
CA ALA A 271 8.89 20.29 8.88
C ALA A 271 7.86 20.24 7.74
#